data_AF-A0A563EUK5-F1
#
_entry.id   AF-A0A563EUK5-F1
#
_cell.length_a   1.000
_cell.length_b   1.000
_cell.length_c   1.000
_cell.angle_alpha   90.00
_cell.angle_beta   90.00
_cell.angle_gamma   90.00
#
_symmetry.space_group_name_H-M   'P 1'
#
loop_
_entity.id
_entity.type
_entity.pdbx_description
1 polymer ?
#
loop_
_entity_poly.entity_id
_entity_poly.type
_entity_poly.pdbx_seq_one_letter_code
_entity_poly.pdbx_strand_id
1 'polypeptide(L)'
;MVEPGDLNRCRGEIPVLVSRVATALTTVAIGLTAVVGVAGATDEPIRPTIGTPVRDRYIVVLEDNLTMSSTNAASDLTRRHGGKLRQAWSAALNGFSLDITEERAQRIAADDRVAYVEQVVEVNVTDTQAGATWGLDRLDQKALPLDAKYNYGTTASNVTAYILDTGIRTSHVDFGGRASVGYDAVGDTYKGQDCQGHGTHVAGTVGGATYGVAKRAKLVAVRVLNCQGSGTSEMIINGINWVTQNAVKPAVVNMSLGGGANSAIDQAVRNSVASGITYAVAAGNGDAAGVHQDACTLSPARVSEAITVGAIDKTDTKASFSNYGTCLDVFAPGVSIASSTIASDTSTGLMSGTSMATPHVAGAAALYLAINPNATPMQVRDALVNGAVSGVVKNAMTGSPNKELHTSGLAVVPPPSVFSTSTDVKIPGTGTVLSPLTVIGRTGNAPTTLKVTVTIKHTARGDLVLDLVAPDGSAYRMQNSTSTDTTDNLTATYTVNASSELANGVWNLKVQDVSRPKDLGYIDSWQLTF
;
A
#
# COMPACT_ATOMS: atom_id res chain seq x y z
N MET A 1 -59.26 35.70 13.07
CA MET A 1 -59.23 37.06 12.51
C MET A 1 -58.21 37.06 11.38
N VAL A 2 -58.74 37.12 10.14
CA VAL A 2 -58.19 37.67 8.87
C VAL A 2 -56.76 37.27 8.48
N GLU A 3 -56.54 36.27 7.63
CA GLU A 3 -56.60 36.20 6.13
C GLU A 3 -55.38 36.76 5.35
N PRO A 4 -54.90 36.04 4.30
CA PRO A 4 -53.86 36.44 3.33
C PRO A 4 -54.44 36.95 1.98
N GLY A 5 -53.66 37.64 1.14
CA GLY A 5 -53.97 37.92 -0.29
C GLY A 5 -52.69 37.94 -1.14
N ASP A 6 -52.54 37.14 -2.21
CA ASP A 6 -53.09 37.18 -3.60
C ASP A 6 -52.51 38.33 -4.45
N LEU A 7 -51.72 38.13 -5.53
CA LEU A 7 -51.84 37.42 -6.84
C LEU A 7 -52.07 38.39 -8.02
N ASN A 8 -51.57 37.99 -9.21
CA ASN A 8 -51.69 38.53 -10.59
C ASN A 8 -50.58 39.49 -11.06
N ARG A 9 -50.11 39.50 -12.32
CA ARG A 9 -50.33 38.74 -13.60
C ARG A 9 -49.16 39.17 -14.53
N CYS A 10 -48.69 38.38 -15.49
CA CYS A 10 -49.20 38.37 -16.86
C CYS A 10 -48.56 37.25 -17.72
N ARG A 11 -49.39 36.72 -18.63
CA ARG A 11 -49.18 35.61 -19.58
C ARG A 11 -48.88 36.11 -21.00
N GLY A 12 -48.33 35.19 -21.81
CA GLY A 12 -48.68 34.95 -23.23
C GLY A 12 -47.69 35.52 -24.23
N GLU A 13 -47.43 34.95 -25.41
CA GLU A 13 -47.75 33.69 -26.11
C GLU A 13 -46.97 33.73 -27.45
N ILE A 14 -46.76 32.57 -28.09
CA ILE A 14 -46.00 32.33 -29.35
C ILE A 14 -46.84 32.75 -30.58
N PRO A 15 -46.24 33.18 -31.73
CA PRO A 15 -46.23 32.31 -32.92
C PRO A 15 -45.00 32.41 -33.86
N VAL A 16 -44.84 31.33 -34.63
CA VAL A 16 -43.86 31.05 -35.69
C VAL A 16 -44.23 31.79 -37.00
N LEU A 17 -43.23 32.27 -37.77
CA LEU A 17 -43.34 32.34 -39.24
C LEU A 17 -41.97 32.23 -39.94
N VAL A 18 -41.93 31.39 -40.96
CA VAL A 18 -40.82 31.10 -41.87
C VAL A 18 -40.73 32.18 -42.96
N SER A 19 -39.53 32.65 -43.33
CA SER A 19 -39.28 33.14 -44.69
C SER A 19 -37.80 33.08 -45.07
N ARG A 20 -37.53 32.52 -46.25
CA ARG A 20 -36.23 32.42 -46.94
C ARG A 20 -35.99 33.71 -47.74
N VAL A 21 -34.81 34.32 -47.66
CA VAL A 21 -34.20 35.10 -48.78
C VAL A 21 -32.67 34.98 -48.71
N ALA A 22 -32.08 34.88 -49.90
CA ALA A 22 -30.73 34.45 -50.22
C ALA A 22 -29.67 35.58 -50.28
N THR A 23 -28.40 35.12 -50.27
CA THR A 23 -27.19 35.67 -50.91
C THR A 23 -26.65 37.05 -50.52
N ALA A 24 -25.44 37.06 -49.97
CA ALA A 24 -24.28 37.70 -50.59
C ALA A 24 -22.97 37.09 -50.05
N LEU A 25 -22.14 36.57 -50.97
CA LEU A 25 -20.77 36.15 -50.74
C LEU A 25 -19.88 37.37 -50.47
N THR A 26 -19.04 37.30 -49.45
CA THR A 26 -17.71 37.91 -49.45
C THR A 26 -16.71 36.95 -48.82
N THR A 27 -15.84 36.42 -49.66
CA THR A 27 -14.69 35.56 -49.33
C THR A 27 -13.60 36.37 -48.65
N VAL A 28 -13.19 35.96 -47.45
CA VAL A 28 -11.86 36.25 -46.90
C VAL A 28 -11.22 34.92 -46.54
N ALA A 29 -10.21 34.54 -47.33
CA ALA A 29 -9.37 33.38 -47.09
C ALA A 29 -8.35 33.70 -46.00
N ILE A 30 -8.44 33.01 -44.86
CA ILE A 30 -7.35 32.90 -43.89
C ILE A 30 -7.01 31.41 -43.83
N GLY A 31 -5.81 31.08 -44.30
CA GLY A 31 -5.31 29.70 -44.34
C GLY A 31 -5.19 29.12 -42.93
N LEU A 32 -6.04 28.14 -42.63
CA LEU A 32 -5.77 27.17 -41.57
C LEU A 32 -4.79 26.14 -42.12
N THR A 33 -3.56 26.17 -41.64
CA THR A 33 -2.73 24.97 -41.59
C THR A 33 -3.37 24.00 -40.62
N ALA A 34 -4.06 23.00 -41.15
CA ALA A 34 -4.49 21.85 -40.35
C ALA A 34 -3.24 21.09 -39.92
N VAL A 35 -2.83 21.28 -38.66
CA VAL A 35 -2.00 20.28 -37.98
C VAL A 35 -2.92 19.09 -37.76
N VAL A 36 -2.86 18.12 -38.66
CA VAL A 36 -3.40 16.79 -38.41
C VAL A 36 -2.57 16.22 -37.27
N GLY A 37 -3.08 16.35 -36.05
CA GLY A 37 -2.60 15.58 -34.92
C GLY A 37 -2.85 14.12 -35.24
N VAL A 38 -1.83 13.43 -35.75
CA VAL A 38 -1.80 11.97 -35.78
C VAL A 38 -1.81 11.55 -34.32
N ALA A 39 -2.98 11.14 -33.83
CA ALA A 39 -3.08 10.36 -32.61
C ALA A 39 -2.42 9.02 -32.89
N GLY A 40 -1.10 8.96 -32.71
CA GLY A 40 -0.40 7.70 -32.59
C GLY A 40 -0.85 7.07 -31.28
N ALA A 41 -1.76 6.09 -31.37
CA ALA A 41 -1.82 5.06 -30.34
C ALA A 41 -0.40 4.52 -30.21
N THR A 42 0.20 4.66 -29.03
CA THR A 42 1.43 3.95 -28.73
C THR A 42 1.08 2.47 -28.77
N ASP A 43 1.48 1.78 -29.84
CA ASP A 43 1.51 0.33 -29.92
C ASP A 43 2.49 -0.15 -28.85
N GLU A 44 2.00 -0.29 -27.62
CA GLU A 44 2.67 -1.20 -26.70
C GLU A 44 2.40 -2.62 -27.23
N PRO A 45 3.45 -3.39 -27.56
CA PRO A 45 3.31 -4.71 -28.15
C PRO A 45 2.56 -5.70 -27.24
N ILE A 46 2.46 -5.41 -25.94
CA ILE A 46 1.66 -6.18 -25.00
C ILE A 46 0.58 -5.26 -24.46
N ARG A 47 -0.68 -5.70 -24.52
CA ARG A 47 -1.80 -4.92 -23.99
C ARG A 47 -1.67 -4.78 -22.48
N PRO A 48 -1.91 -3.57 -21.93
CA PRO A 48 -1.90 -3.37 -20.49
C PRO A 48 -3.02 -4.19 -19.84
N THR A 49 -2.66 -5.00 -18.84
CA THR A 49 -3.61 -5.86 -18.12
C THR A 49 -3.90 -5.30 -16.73
N ILE A 50 -5.16 -5.40 -16.29
CA ILE A 50 -5.58 -4.99 -14.94
C ILE A 50 -5.71 -6.26 -14.08
N GLY A 51 -4.83 -6.41 -13.09
CA GLY A 51 -4.83 -7.56 -12.18
C GLY A 51 -3.41 -7.92 -11.73
N THR A 52 -3.27 -8.95 -10.90
CA THR A 52 -1.94 -9.47 -10.51
C THR A 52 -1.38 -10.28 -11.69
N PRO A 53 -0.28 -9.84 -12.34
CA PRO A 53 0.28 -10.55 -13.47
C PRO A 53 0.95 -11.86 -13.05
N VAL A 54 0.73 -12.92 -13.81
CA VAL A 54 1.48 -14.17 -13.71
C VAL A 54 2.77 -13.99 -14.50
N ARG A 55 3.90 -14.05 -13.80
CA ARG A 55 5.23 -13.89 -14.39
C ARG A 55 5.47 -14.89 -15.53
N ASP A 56 6.10 -14.40 -16.60
CA ASP A 56 6.50 -15.17 -17.78
C ASP A 56 5.34 -15.98 -18.40
N ARG A 57 4.10 -15.48 -18.32
CA ARG A 57 2.94 -16.14 -18.90
C ARG A 57 2.07 -15.17 -19.67
N TYR A 58 1.83 -15.51 -20.94
CA TYR A 58 1.13 -14.64 -21.87
C TYR A 58 0.03 -15.41 -22.61
N ILE A 59 -0.99 -14.66 -23.01
CA ILE A 59 -2.03 -15.04 -23.96
C ILE A 59 -1.69 -14.35 -25.28
N VAL A 60 -1.61 -15.13 -26.35
CA VAL A 60 -1.43 -14.65 -27.72
C VAL A 60 -2.76 -14.82 -28.43
N VAL A 61 -3.38 -13.70 -28.78
CA VAL A 61 -4.62 -13.69 -29.55
C VAL A 61 -4.27 -13.53 -31.02
N LEU A 62 -4.83 -14.41 -31.83
CA LEU A 62 -4.57 -14.51 -33.25
C LEU A 62 -5.60 -13.69 -34.04
N GLU A 63 -5.22 -13.23 -35.22
CA GLU A 63 -6.14 -12.62 -36.17
C GLU A 63 -7.26 -13.59 -36.59
N ASP A 64 -8.47 -13.07 -36.79
CA ASP A 64 -9.65 -13.89 -37.08
C ASP A 64 -9.64 -14.50 -38.50
N ASN A 65 -8.84 -13.94 -39.41
CA ASN A 65 -8.80 -14.31 -40.83
C ASN A 65 -7.70 -15.33 -41.18
N LEU A 66 -7.11 -16.01 -40.19
CA LEU A 66 -6.04 -16.97 -40.46
C LEU A 66 -6.55 -18.19 -41.22
N THR A 67 -5.85 -18.51 -42.32
CA THR A 67 -6.03 -19.77 -43.07
C THR A 67 -5.51 -21.00 -42.31
N MET A 68 -4.74 -20.79 -41.25
CA MET A 68 -4.13 -21.83 -40.43
C MET A 68 -4.87 -21.96 -39.10
N SER A 69 -5.07 -23.19 -38.62
CA SER A 69 -5.69 -23.43 -37.32
C SER A 69 -4.86 -22.84 -36.17
N SER A 70 -5.54 -22.41 -35.10
CA SER A 70 -4.90 -21.84 -33.92
C SER A 70 -3.83 -22.75 -33.30
N THR A 71 -4.05 -24.08 -33.35
CA THR A 71 -3.10 -25.08 -32.87
C THR A 71 -1.81 -25.11 -33.70
N ASN A 72 -1.92 -24.97 -35.02
CA ASN A 72 -0.77 -24.93 -35.93
C ASN A 72 -0.02 -23.60 -35.78
N ALA A 73 -0.74 -22.48 -35.67
CA ALA A 73 -0.16 -21.16 -35.37
C ALA A 73 0.60 -21.17 -34.04
N ALA A 74 -0.02 -21.71 -32.99
CA ALA A 74 0.60 -21.86 -31.68
C ALA A 74 1.88 -22.71 -31.74
N SER A 75 1.83 -23.84 -32.44
CA SER A 75 2.98 -24.75 -32.57
C SER A 75 4.14 -24.13 -33.35
N ASP A 76 3.84 -23.35 -34.39
CA ASP A 76 4.85 -22.65 -35.20
C ASP A 76 5.45 -21.45 -34.45
N LEU A 77 4.63 -20.59 -33.85
CA LEU A 77 5.09 -19.44 -33.08
C LEU A 77 5.91 -19.85 -31.84
N THR A 78 5.46 -20.89 -31.12
CA THR A 78 6.23 -21.44 -29.99
C THR A 78 7.59 -21.99 -30.44
N ARG A 79 7.65 -22.62 -31.62
CA ARG A 79 8.92 -23.15 -32.17
C ARG A 79 9.88 -22.03 -32.58
N ARG A 80 9.37 -20.95 -33.18
CA ARG A 80 10.18 -19.81 -33.65
C ARG A 80 10.73 -18.96 -32.49
N HIS A 81 9.91 -18.69 -31.49
CA HIS A 81 10.25 -17.74 -30.42
C HIS A 81 10.64 -18.43 -29.10
N GLY A 82 10.46 -19.75 -29.00
CA GLY A 82 10.67 -20.53 -27.80
C GLY A 82 9.51 -20.40 -26.79
N GLY A 83 9.67 -21.00 -25.63
CA GLY A 83 8.65 -21.05 -24.57
C GLY A 83 7.96 -22.40 -24.49
N LYS A 84 7.03 -22.53 -23.55
CA LYS A 84 6.24 -23.75 -23.32
C LYS A 84 4.78 -23.47 -23.62
N LEU A 85 4.27 -24.05 -24.70
CA LEU A 85 2.84 -24.00 -25.02
C LEU A 85 2.05 -24.66 -23.89
N ARG A 86 1.05 -23.95 -23.37
CA ARG A 86 0.15 -24.45 -22.33
C ARG A 86 -1.14 -25.00 -22.93
N GLN A 87 -1.82 -24.15 -23.69
CA GLN A 87 -3.14 -24.44 -24.26
C GLN A 87 -3.31 -23.64 -25.55
N ALA A 88 -4.09 -24.16 -26.49
CA ALA A 88 -4.56 -23.45 -27.68
C ALA A 88 -6.08 -23.55 -27.74
N TRP A 89 -6.72 -22.49 -28.20
CA TRP A 89 -8.17 -22.33 -28.26
C TRP A 89 -8.57 -21.90 -29.68
N SER A 90 -9.76 -22.31 -30.11
CA SER A 90 -10.31 -21.95 -31.42
C SER A 90 -11.82 -21.71 -31.41
N ALA A 91 -12.49 -21.91 -30.27
CA ALA A 91 -13.95 -21.87 -30.20
C ALA A 91 -14.48 -20.50 -29.78
N ALA A 92 -14.13 -20.04 -28.57
CA ALA A 92 -14.56 -18.75 -28.03
C ALA A 92 -13.51 -17.64 -28.22
N LEU A 93 -12.24 -18.04 -28.33
CA LEU A 93 -11.10 -17.16 -28.58
C LEU A 93 -10.14 -17.89 -29.52
N ASN A 94 -9.74 -17.23 -30.60
CA ASN A 94 -8.71 -17.73 -31.49
C ASN A 94 -7.35 -17.33 -30.94
N GLY A 95 -6.63 -18.26 -30.30
CA GLY A 95 -5.39 -17.91 -29.61
C GLY A 95 -4.79 -19.06 -28.80
N PHE A 96 -3.75 -18.76 -28.03
CA PHE A 96 -3.05 -19.74 -27.20
C PHE A 96 -2.33 -19.08 -26.02
N SER A 97 -1.98 -19.86 -25.01
CA SER A 97 -1.18 -19.40 -23.87
C SER A 97 0.16 -20.11 -23.79
N LEU A 98 1.17 -19.35 -23.38
CA LEU A 98 2.57 -19.73 -23.32
C LEU A 98 3.16 -19.39 -21.95
N ASP A 99 4.05 -20.24 -21.44
CA ASP A 99 5.09 -19.77 -20.52
C ASP A 99 6.29 -19.28 -21.35
N ILE A 100 6.58 -17.98 -21.35
CA ILE A 100 7.60 -17.32 -22.17
C ILE A 100 8.02 -15.97 -21.52
N THR A 101 9.25 -15.51 -21.75
CA THR A 101 9.71 -14.20 -21.23
C THR A 101 9.04 -13.04 -21.94
N GLU A 102 8.91 -11.89 -21.26
CA GLU A 102 8.33 -10.66 -21.80
C GLU A 102 8.98 -10.23 -23.12
N GLU A 103 10.31 -10.21 -23.17
CA GLU A 103 11.09 -9.84 -24.36
C GLU A 103 10.75 -10.71 -25.59
N ARG A 104 10.41 -11.98 -25.36
CA ARG A 104 10.00 -12.91 -26.41
C ARG A 104 8.52 -12.78 -26.74
N ALA A 105 7.68 -12.49 -25.75
CA ALA A 105 6.27 -12.16 -25.95
C ALA A 105 6.11 -10.90 -26.83
N GLN A 106 6.93 -9.87 -26.61
CA GLN A 106 7.00 -8.68 -27.47
C GLN A 106 7.38 -9.00 -28.92
N ARG A 107 8.26 -10.00 -29.13
CA ARG A 107 8.60 -10.47 -30.48
C ARG A 107 7.45 -11.25 -31.13
N ILE A 108 6.66 -11.99 -30.36
CA ILE A 108 5.46 -12.67 -30.86
C ILE A 108 4.38 -11.65 -31.23
N ALA A 109 4.23 -10.59 -30.44
CA ALA A 109 3.27 -9.51 -30.73
C ALA A 109 3.52 -8.79 -32.06
N ALA A 110 4.74 -8.87 -32.60
CA ALA A 110 5.11 -8.29 -33.89
C ALA A 110 4.90 -9.23 -35.09
N ASP A 111 4.38 -10.46 -34.90
CA ASP A 111 4.06 -11.38 -35.99
C ASP A 111 2.70 -11.02 -36.59
N ASP A 112 2.60 -10.89 -37.93
CA ASP A 112 1.39 -10.47 -38.66
C ASP A 112 0.14 -11.33 -38.41
N ARG A 113 0.30 -12.51 -37.78
CA ARG A 113 -0.81 -13.40 -37.42
C ARG A 113 -1.37 -13.12 -36.03
N VAL A 114 -0.72 -12.28 -35.24
CA VAL A 114 -1.05 -11.98 -33.85
C VAL A 114 -1.77 -10.64 -33.78
N ALA A 115 -3.02 -10.67 -33.34
CA ALA A 115 -3.82 -9.46 -33.14
C ALA A 115 -3.35 -8.69 -31.92
N TYR A 116 -3.02 -9.39 -30.83
CA TYR A 116 -2.39 -8.81 -29.65
C TYR A 116 -1.85 -9.89 -28.71
N VAL A 117 -0.93 -9.47 -27.83
CA VAL A 117 -0.47 -10.26 -26.70
C VAL A 117 -0.93 -9.61 -25.41
N GLU A 118 -1.38 -10.40 -24.45
CA GLU A 118 -1.80 -9.94 -23.13
C GLU A 118 -1.13 -10.80 -22.06
N GLN A 119 -0.70 -10.20 -20.95
CA GLN A 119 -0.13 -10.96 -19.85
C GLN A 119 -1.26 -11.68 -19.09
N VAL A 120 -1.03 -12.95 -18.71
CA VAL A 120 -2.02 -13.66 -17.88
C VAL A 120 -2.10 -12.99 -16.51
N VAL A 121 -3.31 -12.77 -16.01
CA VAL A 121 -3.56 -12.28 -14.65
C VAL A 121 -4.25 -13.34 -13.79
N GLU A 122 -4.02 -13.28 -12.48
CA GLU A 122 -4.79 -14.06 -11.51
C GLU A 122 -6.19 -13.46 -11.33
N VAL A 123 -7.20 -14.33 -11.27
CA VAL A 123 -8.59 -13.96 -10.95
C VAL A 123 -8.96 -14.65 -9.64
N ASN A 124 -9.34 -13.85 -8.63
CA ASN A 124 -9.67 -14.33 -7.29
C ASN A 124 -11.18 -14.26 -7.04
N VAL A 125 -11.71 -15.23 -6.28
CA VAL A 125 -13.08 -15.17 -5.76
C VAL A 125 -13.09 -14.20 -4.58
N THR A 126 -13.61 -12.98 -4.78
CA THR A 126 -13.82 -11.99 -3.71
C THR A 126 -15.26 -12.06 -3.22
N ASP A 127 -15.46 -12.04 -1.90
CA ASP A 127 -16.78 -11.85 -1.32
C ASP A 127 -17.14 -10.35 -1.36
N THR A 128 -18.43 -10.05 -1.51
CA THR A 128 -18.92 -8.67 -1.63
C THR A 128 -20.04 -8.42 -0.61
N GLN A 129 -19.93 -7.35 0.17
CA GLN A 129 -21.05 -6.80 0.91
C GLN A 129 -21.78 -5.77 0.05
N ALA A 130 -23.08 -5.96 -0.17
CA ALA A 130 -23.95 -4.91 -0.73
C ALA A 130 -24.47 -3.99 0.39
N GLY A 131 -24.76 -2.73 0.07
CA GLY A 131 -25.18 -1.74 1.07
C GLY A 131 -24.07 -1.43 2.08
N ALA A 132 -22.81 -1.46 1.62
CA ALA A 132 -21.66 -1.12 2.45
C ALA A 132 -21.76 0.34 2.92
N THR A 133 -21.24 0.60 4.12
CA THR A 133 -21.11 1.98 4.59
C THR A 133 -20.06 2.69 3.74
N TRP A 134 -20.18 4.01 3.58
CA TRP A 134 -19.26 4.77 2.73
C TRP A 134 -17.80 4.56 3.11
N GLY A 135 -17.51 4.37 4.40
CA GLY A 135 -16.16 4.13 4.90
C GLY A 135 -15.58 2.81 4.44
N LEU A 136 -16.39 1.76 4.26
CA LEU A 136 -15.94 0.49 3.68
C LEU A 136 -15.83 0.58 2.16
N ASP A 137 -16.87 1.11 1.51
CA ASP A 137 -16.97 1.29 0.06
C ASP A 137 -15.86 2.17 -0.51
N ARG A 138 -15.39 3.15 0.27
CA ARG A 138 -14.26 3.96 -0.15
C ARG A 138 -12.93 3.19 -0.19
N LEU A 139 -12.78 2.13 0.60
CA LEU A 139 -11.52 1.39 0.71
C LEU A 139 -11.23 0.51 -0.50
N ASP A 140 -12.22 0.05 -1.24
CA ASP A 140 -11.99 -0.86 -2.37
C ASP A 140 -12.16 -0.19 -3.74
N GLN A 141 -12.32 1.13 -3.75
CA GLN A 141 -12.45 1.95 -4.95
C GLN A 141 -11.34 3.00 -5.09
N LYS A 142 -10.89 3.21 -6.33
CA LYS A 142 -9.85 4.21 -6.64
C LYS A 142 -10.39 5.61 -6.95
N ALA A 143 -11.66 5.70 -7.35
CA ALA A 143 -12.28 6.95 -7.76
C ALA A 143 -13.74 6.99 -7.30
N LEU A 144 -14.21 8.21 -7.02
CA LEU A 144 -15.63 8.51 -6.81
C LEU A 144 -16.37 8.52 -8.18
N PRO A 145 -17.71 8.30 -8.21
CA PRO A 145 -18.63 8.12 -7.08
C PRO A 145 -18.59 6.72 -6.47
N LEU A 146 -19.12 6.61 -5.24
CA LEU A 146 -19.22 5.35 -4.49
C LEU A 146 -20.31 4.42 -5.04
N ASP A 147 -20.17 3.09 -4.91
CA ASP A 147 -21.06 2.09 -5.53
C ASP A 147 -21.92 1.28 -4.54
N ALA A 148 -21.80 1.60 -3.25
CA ALA A 148 -22.43 0.95 -2.10
C ALA A 148 -22.02 -0.52 -1.92
N LYS A 149 -20.84 -0.93 -2.39
CA LYS A 149 -20.30 -2.27 -2.20
C LYS A 149 -18.98 -2.24 -1.47
N TYR A 150 -18.63 -3.36 -0.85
CA TYR A 150 -17.31 -3.58 -0.29
C TYR A 150 -16.83 -4.99 -0.61
N ASN A 151 -15.77 -5.08 -1.41
CA ASN A 151 -15.17 -6.32 -1.87
C ASN A 151 -13.96 -6.67 -1.00
N TYR A 152 -13.92 -7.92 -0.54
CA TYR A 152 -12.85 -8.43 0.30
C TYR A 152 -12.45 -9.85 -0.13
N GLY A 153 -11.14 -10.08 -0.28
CA GLY A 153 -10.60 -11.39 -0.66
C GLY A 153 -10.48 -12.38 0.50
N THR A 154 -10.64 -11.91 1.73
CA THR A 154 -10.63 -12.73 2.95
C THR A 154 -11.42 -12.01 4.04
N THR A 155 -11.86 -12.77 5.03
CA THR A 155 -12.50 -12.22 6.22
C THR A 155 -11.53 -12.09 7.41
N ALA A 156 -10.28 -12.52 7.26
CA ALA A 156 -9.23 -12.49 8.28
C ALA A 156 -9.52 -13.27 9.58
N SER A 157 -10.22 -14.40 9.47
CA SER A 157 -10.55 -15.25 10.64
C SER A 157 -9.37 -15.83 11.43
N ASN A 158 -8.17 -15.81 10.83
CA ASN A 158 -6.91 -16.26 11.42
C ASN A 158 -6.11 -15.14 12.10
N VAL A 159 -6.60 -13.88 12.11
CA VAL A 159 -5.88 -12.73 12.70
C VAL A 159 -6.54 -12.26 13.99
N THR A 160 -5.71 -11.87 14.96
CA THR A 160 -6.15 -11.26 16.23
C THR A 160 -5.92 -9.75 16.22
N ALA A 161 -6.97 -8.97 16.39
CA ALA A 161 -6.92 -7.53 16.53
C ALA A 161 -7.11 -7.11 17.99
N TYR A 162 -6.10 -6.44 18.53
CA TYR A 162 -6.08 -5.90 19.89
C TYR A 162 -6.52 -4.43 19.86
N ILE A 163 -7.54 -4.11 20.65
CA ILE A 163 -8.11 -2.77 20.73
C ILE A 163 -7.64 -2.13 22.03
N LEU A 164 -6.60 -1.28 21.95
CA LEU A 164 -6.08 -0.52 23.09
C LEU A 164 -6.91 0.75 23.27
N ASP A 165 -7.93 0.69 24.12
CA ASP A 165 -8.96 1.74 24.19
C ASP A 165 -9.72 1.74 25.54
N THR A 166 -10.98 2.14 25.53
CA THR A 166 -11.94 2.21 26.65
C THR A 166 -12.57 0.87 27.02
N GLY A 167 -12.22 -0.20 26.31
CA GLY A 167 -12.80 -1.54 26.42
C GLY A 167 -13.59 -1.93 25.18
N ILE A 168 -14.25 -3.09 25.19
CA ILE A 168 -15.20 -3.49 24.13
C ILE A 168 -16.46 -4.02 24.80
N ARG A 169 -17.65 -3.64 24.33
CA ARG A 169 -18.89 -4.36 24.64
C ARG A 169 -18.89 -5.71 23.92
N THR A 170 -18.25 -6.70 24.52
CA THR A 170 -17.99 -8.01 23.89
C THR A 170 -19.25 -8.77 23.48
N SER A 171 -20.41 -8.47 24.08
CA SER A 171 -21.72 -9.06 23.78
C SER A 171 -22.40 -8.49 22.52
N HIS A 172 -21.87 -7.43 21.90
CA HIS A 172 -22.50 -6.83 20.73
C HIS A 172 -22.63 -7.82 19.57
N VAL A 173 -23.82 -7.92 18.97
CA VAL A 173 -24.16 -8.97 17.99
C VAL A 173 -23.29 -8.90 16.74
N ASP A 174 -22.82 -7.71 16.37
CA ASP A 174 -21.95 -7.51 15.21
C ASP A 174 -20.59 -8.22 15.35
N PHE A 175 -20.16 -8.52 16.59
CA PHE A 175 -18.96 -9.32 16.85
C PHE A 175 -19.21 -10.82 16.75
N GLY A 176 -20.45 -11.29 16.85
CA GLY A 176 -20.82 -12.70 16.70
C GLY A 176 -20.04 -13.64 17.62
N GLY A 177 -19.72 -13.21 18.84
CA GLY A 177 -18.93 -13.98 19.81
C GLY A 177 -17.41 -13.98 19.59
N ARG A 178 -16.88 -13.20 18.64
CA ARG A 178 -15.44 -13.10 18.35
C ARG A 178 -14.69 -12.08 19.20
N ALA A 179 -15.41 -11.27 19.97
CA ALA A 179 -14.83 -10.30 20.89
C ALA A 179 -14.64 -10.91 22.28
N SER A 180 -13.49 -10.65 22.89
CA SER A 180 -13.14 -11.14 24.23
C SER A 180 -12.39 -10.07 25.02
N VAL A 181 -12.39 -10.19 26.35
CA VAL A 181 -11.57 -9.35 27.22
C VAL A 181 -10.17 -9.95 27.33
N GLY A 182 -9.14 -9.14 27.07
CA GLY A 182 -7.74 -9.51 27.26
C GLY A 182 -7.16 -8.94 28.55
N TYR A 183 -7.16 -7.62 28.66
CA TYR A 183 -6.52 -6.91 29.78
C TYR A 183 -7.26 -5.62 30.15
N ASP A 184 -7.17 -5.24 31.43
CA ASP A 184 -7.73 -4.00 31.95
C ASP A 184 -6.72 -3.34 32.90
N ALA A 185 -6.16 -2.21 32.46
CA ALA A 185 -5.23 -1.40 33.23
C ALA A 185 -5.94 -0.39 34.16
N VAL A 186 -7.24 -0.16 33.98
CA VAL A 186 -8.02 0.78 34.80
C VAL A 186 -8.32 0.18 36.17
N GLY A 187 -8.55 -1.14 36.23
CA GLY A 187 -8.69 -1.87 37.48
C GLY A 187 -9.99 -1.58 38.25
N ASP A 188 -11.05 -1.16 37.56
CA ASP A 188 -12.37 -0.90 38.14
C ASP A 188 -13.33 -2.10 37.94
N THR A 189 -14.62 -1.89 38.23
CA THR A 189 -15.64 -2.95 38.15
C THR A 189 -15.99 -3.40 36.74
N TYR A 190 -15.58 -2.68 35.68
CA TYR A 190 -15.93 -3.00 34.29
C TYR A 190 -15.09 -4.13 33.72
N LYS A 191 -13.93 -4.46 34.30
CA LYS A 191 -13.12 -5.65 33.97
C LYS A 191 -12.91 -5.82 32.45
N GLY A 192 -12.46 -4.75 31.80
CA GLY A 192 -12.16 -4.73 30.36
C GLY A 192 -13.36 -4.52 29.43
N GLN A 193 -14.59 -4.54 29.95
CA GLN A 193 -15.76 -4.12 29.19
C GLN A 193 -15.71 -2.61 28.95
N ASP A 194 -16.26 -2.20 27.82
CA ASP A 194 -16.41 -0.79 27.51
C ASP A 194 -17.36 -0.12 28.51
N CYS A 195 -17.11 1.15 28.82
CA CYS A 195 -17.99 2.02 29.60
C CYS A 195 -18.10 3.43 29.04
N GLN A 196 -17.46 3.71 27.89
CA GLN A 196 -17.43 5.02 27.26
C GLN A 196 -18.04 4.95 25.85
N GLY A 197 -17.76 3.90 25.09
CA GLY A 197 -18.32 3.62 23.77
C GLY A 197 -17.35 3.71 22.61
N HIS A 198 -16.24 4.42 22.77
CA HIS A 198 -15.22 4.62 21.74
C HIS A 198 -14.56 3.29 21.34
N GLY A 199 -14.23 2.45 22.31
CA GLY A 199 -13.56 1.17 22.08
C GLY A 199 -14.44 0.18 21.34
N THR A 200 -15.73 0.12 21.66
CA THR A 200 -16.72 -0.66 20.91
C THR A 200 -16.88 -0.17 19.47
N HIS A 201 -16.86 1.15 19.25
CA HIS A 201 -16.97 1.74 17.91
C HIS A 201 -15.77 1.39 17.03
N VAL A 202 -14.56 1.60 17.52
CA VAL A 202 -13.35 1.26 16.74
C VAL A 202 -13.22 -0.25 16.54
N ALA A 203 -13.60 -1.08 17.52
CA ALA A 203 -13.62 -2.54 17.37
C ALA A 203 -14.60 -3.00 16.27
N GLY A 204 -15.77 -2.35 16.16
CA GLY A 204 -16.74 -2.58 15.09
C GLY A 204 -16.18 -2.25 13.71
N THR A 205 -15.42 -1.15 13.60
CA THR A 205 -14.79 -0.76 12.33
C THR A 205 -13.62 -1.68 11.94
N VAL A 206 -12.88 -2.22 12.91
CA VAL A 206 -11.84 -3.22 12.63
C VAL A 206 -12.46 -4.53 12.16
N GLY A 207 -13.38 -5.11 12.94
CA GLY A 207 -13.76 -6.52 12.79
C GLY A 207 -15.23 -6.86 13.00
N GLY A 208 -16.14 -5.89 12.95
CA GLY A 208 -17.58 -6.13 12.93
C GLY A 208 -18.03 -6.90 11.67
N ALA A 209 -19.09 -7.68 11.75
CA ALA A 209 -19.64 -8.38 10.58
C ALA A 209 -20.16 -7.39 9.53
N THR A 210 -20.86 -6.35 10.00
CA THR A 210 -21.51 -5.33 9.17
C THR A 210 -20.59 -4.16 8.86
N TYR A 211 -19.91 -3.66 9.90
CA TYR A 211 -19.12 -2.41 9.83
C TYR A 211 -17.61 -2.65 9.69
N GLY A 212 -17.16 -3.90 9.88
CA GLY A 212 -15.75 -4.23 9.90
C GLY A 212 -15.14 -4.36 8.51
N VAL A 213 -13.93 -3.86 8.38
CA VAL A 213 -13.01 -4.13 7.26
C VAL A 213 -12.60 -5.61 7.28
N ALA A 214 -12.14 -6.12 8.42
CA ALA A 214 -11.70 -7.51 8.61
C ALA A 214 -12.80 -8.36 9.28
N LYS A 215 -13.84 -8.70 8.52
CA LYS A 215 -15.16 -9.17 9.02
C LYS A 215 -15.18 -10.33 10.01
N ARG A 216 -14.16 -11.19 10.04
CA ARG A 216 -14.06 -12.35 10.95
C ARG A 216 -12.82 -12.32 11.83
N ALA A 217 -12.08 -11.22 11.88
CA ALA A 217 -10.97 -11.07 12.82
C ALA A 217 -11.42 -11.29 14.27
N LYS A 218 -10.54 -11.87 15.09
CA LYS A 218 -10.78 -12.01 16.54
C LYS A 218 -10.49 -10.66 17.20
N LEU A 219 -11.37 -10.20 18.07
CA LEU A 219 -11.23 -8.90 18.74
C LEU A 219 -10.87 -9.11 20.21
N VAL A 220 -9.82 -8.46 20.69
CA VAL A 220 -9.39 -8.53 22.09
C VAL A 220 -9.36 -7.14 22.69
N ALA A 221 -10.19 -6.92 23.72
CA ALA A 221 -10.23 -5.67 24.46
C ALA A 221 -8.99 -5.54 25.35
N VAL A 222 -8.26 -4.43 25.20
CA VAL A 222 -7.16 -4.02 26.07
C VAL A 222 -7.51 -2.65 26.60
N ARG A 223 -8.16 -2.63 27.77
CA ARG A 223 -8.72 -1.41 28.34
C ARG A 223 -7.63 -0.61 29.05
N VAL A 224 -7.31 0.55 28.50
CA VAL A 224 -6.29 1.48 28.99
C VAL A 224 -6.83 2.90 29.20
N LEU A 225 -8.11 3.13 28.87
CA LEU A 225 -8.83 4.38 29.08
C LEU A 225 -10.06 4.12 29.97
N ASN A 226 -10.34 5.03 30.89
CA ASN A 226 -11.49 4.98 31.79
C ASN A 226 -12.79 5.45 31.11
N CYS A 227 -13.88 5.55 31.87
CA CYS A 227 -15.20 5.91 31.34
C CYS A 227 -15.31 7.37 30.86
N GLN A 228 -14.31 8.20 31.14
CA GLN A 228 -14.18 9.55 30.60
C GLN A 228 -13.28 9.58 29.35
N GLY A 229 -12.85 8.42 28.84
CA GLY A 229 -11.94 8.32 27.69
C GLY A 229 -10.51 8.74 28.01
N SER A 230 -10.13 8.75 29.29
CA SER A 230 -8.81 9.20 29.75
C SER A 230 -8.00 8.06 30.37
N GLY A 231 -6.69 8.07 30.18
CA GLY A 231 -5.77 7.09 30.78
C GLY A 231 -4.42 7.72 31.08
N THR A 232 -3.69 7.13 32.03
CA THR A 232 -2.31 7.55 32.32
C THR A 232 -1.34 6.89 31.35
N SER A 233 -0.14 7.47 31.20
CA SER A 233 0.91 6.85 30.39
C SER A 233 1.30 5.46 30.91
N GLU A 234 1.25 5.24 32.23
CA GLU A 234 1.46 3.92 32.84
C GLU A 234 0.42 2.90 32.39
N MET A 235 -0.87 3.26 32.41
CA MET A 235 -1.95 2.37 31.97
C MET A 235 -1.79 1.98 30.49
N ILE A 236 -1.43 2.95 29.65
CA ILE A 236 -1.17 2.73 28.22
C ILE A 236 0.03 1.79 28.04
N ILE A 237 1.14 2.05 28.72
CA ILE A 237 2.35 1.21 28.65
C ILE A 237 2.07 -0.20 29.17
N ASN A 238 1.28 -0.35 30.24
CA ASN A 238 0.87 -1.66 30.77
C ASN A 238 0.04 -2.44 29.73
N GLY A 239 -0.89 -1.78 29.03
CA GLY A 239 -1.63 -2.40 27.93
C GLY A 239 -0.73 -2.82 26.76
N ILE A 240 0.21 -1.97 26.35
CA ILE A 240 1.19 -2.31 25.29
C ILE A 240 2.02 -3.52 25.72
N ASN A 241 2.57 -3.49 26.93
CA ASN A 241 3.39 -4.57 27.47
C ASN A 241 2.63 -5.89 27.56
N TRP A 242 1.37 -5.86 28.01
CA TRP A 242 0.53 -7.05 28.06
C TRP A 242 0.29 -7.62 26.65
N VAL A 243 0.01 -6.77 25.65
CA VAL A 243 -0.13 -7.23 24.26
C VAL A 243 1.18 -7.84 23.76
N THR A 244 2.32 -7.18 23.95
CA THR A 244 3.63 -7.70 23.53
C THR A 244 3.91 -9.09 24.09
N GLN A 245 3.51 -9.36 25.34
CA GLN A 245 3.73 -10.65 26.01
C GLN A 245 2.70 -11.74 25.65
N ASN A 246 1.46 -11.35 25.32
CA ASN A 246 0.32 -12.28 25.22
C ASN A 246 -0.27 -12.37 23.80
N ALA A 247 0.29 -11.64 22.83
CA ALA A 247 -0.25 -11.59 21.48
C ALA A 247 -0.28 -12.97 20.80
N VAL A 248 -1.47 -13.36 20.32
CA VAL A 248 -1.64 -14.51 19.42
C VAL A 248 -1.50 -14.01 17.98
N LYS A 249 -0.37 -14.34 17.36
CA LYS A 249 -0.04 -13.92 16.00
C LYS A 249 -0.71 -14.80 14.92
N PRO A 250 -1.00 -14.25 13.72
CA PRO A 250 -0.77 -12.86 13.29
C PRO A 250 -1.62 -11.86 14.06
N ALA A 251 -1.01 -10.72 14.43
CA ALA A 251 -1.62 -9.76 15.34
C ALA A 251 -1.49 -8.32 14.82
N VAL A 252 -2.56 -7.56 14.99
CA VAL A 252 -2.60 -6.11 14.77
C VAL A 252 -3.12 -5.41 16.01
N VAL A 253 -2.63 -4.20 16.26
CA VAL A 253 -3.11 -3.30 17.31
C VAL A 253 -3.75 -2.08 16.67
N ASN A 254 -4.98 -1.80 17.06
CA ASN A 254 -5.60 -0.49 16.86
C ASN A 254 -5.40 0.33 18.14
N MET A 255 -4.65 1.42 18.03
CA MET A 255 -4.38 2.34 19.13
C MET A 255 -4.89 3.74 18.74
N SER A 256 -6.21 3.90 18.82
CA SER A 256 -6.95 5.12 18.47
C SER A 256 -6.93 6.17 19.59
N LEU A 257 -5.78 6.36 20.22
CA LEU A 257 -5.55 7.30 21.32
C LEU A 257 -4.28 8.11 21.07
N GLY A 258 -4.14 9.23 21.76
CA GLY A 258 -2.96 10.07 21.65
C GLY A 258 -2.93 11.18 22.66
N GLY A 259 -1.82 11.90 22.69
CA GLY A 259 -1.63 13.06 23.53
C GLY A 259 -0.31 13.74 23.22
N GLY A 260 0.13 14.61 24.14
CA GLY A 260 1.44 15.24 24.04
C GLY A 260 2.57 14.21 23.97
N ALA A 261 3.70 14.68 23.44
CA ALA A 261 4.97 13.98 23.40
C ALA A 261 5.25 13.10 24.65
N ASN A 262 5.44 11.80 24.46
CA ASN A 262 5.81 10.87 25.53
C ASN A 262 6.77 9.78 25.03
N SER A 263 8.06 9.92 25.38
CA SER A 263 9.11 9.01 24.93
C SER A 263 8.97 7.56 25.44
N ALA A 264 8.35 7.37 26.60
CA ALA A 264 8.14 6.04 27.17
C ALA A 264 7.04 5.27 26.41
N ILE A 265 5.94 5.93 26.04
CA ILE A 265 4.92 5.36 25.15
C ILE A 265 5.53 5.04 23.80
N ASP A 266 6.31 5.96 23.22
CA ASP A 266 6.94 5.73 21.91
C ASP A 266 7.85 4.50 21.94
N GLN A 267 8.67 4.37 22.98
CA GLN A 267 9.57 3.23 23.10
C GLN A 267 8.82 1.92 23.30
N ALA A 268 7.72 1.94 24.07
CA ALA A 268 6.87 0.76 24.26
C ALA A 268 6.25 0.32 22.92
N VAL A 269 5.72 1.26 22.12
CA VAL A 269 5.19 0.95 20.78
C VAL A 269 6.30 0.40 19.88
N ARG A 270 7.47 1.04 19.81
CA ARG A 270 8.61 0.55 19.00
C ARG A 270 9.01 -0.87 19.36
N ASN A 271 9.13 -1.17 20.66
CA ASN A 271 9.49 -2.50 21.13
C ASN A 271 8.41 -3.54 20.80
N SER A 272 7.13 -3.17 20.92
CA SER A 272 6.02 -4.05 20.57
C SER A 272 5.99 -4.32 19.06
N VAL A 273 6.23 -3.31 18.22
CA VAL A 273 6.37 -3.49 16.78
C VAL A 273 7.56 -4.37 16.44
N ALA A 274 8.73 -4.14 17.05
CA ALA A 274 9.92 -4.97 16.86
C ALA A 274 9.68 -6.45 17.26
N SER A 275 8.73 -6.72 18.16
CA SER A 275 8.32 -8.09 18.49
C SER A 275 7.51 -8.77 17.38
N GLY A 276 7.12 -8.07 16.31
CA GLY A 276 6.36 -8.59 15.17
C GLY A 276 4.85 -8.35 15.24
N ILE A 277 4.41 -7.27 15.90
CA ILE A 277 3.00 -6.87 16.00
C ILE A 277 2.81 -5.57 15.23
N THR A 278 1.87 -5.52 14.29
CA THR A 278 1.60 -4.29 13.52
C THR A 278 0.75 -3.32 14.32
N TYR A 279 1.11 -2.03 14.36
CA TYR A 279 0.34 -0.99 15.03
C TYR A 279 -0.22 0.01 14.03
N ALA A 280 -1.51 0.30 14.11
CA ALA A 280 -2.11 1.49 13.52
C ALA A 280 -2.40 2.50 14.64
N VAL A 281 -1.95 3.74 14.45
CA VAL A 281 -2.06 4.82 15.45
C VAL A 281 -2.72 6.06 14.84
N ALA A 282 -3.49 6.79 15.65
CA ALA A 282 -4.16 8.00 15.21
C ALA A 282 -3.17 9.18 15.08
N ALA A 283 -3.28 9.98 14.01
CA ALA A 283 -2.48 11.20 13.86
C ALA A 283 -2.86 12.30 14.87
N GLY A 284 -4.07 12.26 15.42
CA GLY A 284 -4.62 13.25 16.36
C GLY A 284 -5.58 14.25 15.71
N ASN A 285 -6.36 14.95 16.54
CA ASN A 285 -7.52 15.74 16.13
C ASN A 285 -7.36 17.25 16.43
N GLY A 286 -6.14 17.78 16.28
CA GLY A 286 -5.81 19.16 16.62
C GLY A 286 -5.68 19.41 18.12
N ASP A 287 -5.51 20.67 18.48
CA ASP A 287 -5.42 21.14 19.86
C ASP A 287 -6.78 21.52 20.46
N ALA A 288 -6.78 22.01 21.69
CA ALA A 288 -7.99 22.43 22.39
C ALA A 288 -8.72 23.62 21.71
N ALA A 289 -8.04 24.37 20.84
CA ALA A 289 -8.62 25.44 20.02
C ALA A 289 -9.10 24.94 18.64
N GLY A 290 -9.00 23.63 18.37
CA GLY A 290 -9.37 23.02 17.10
C GLY A 290 -8.36 23.26 15.98
N VAL A 291 -7.15 23.69 16.32
CA VAL A 291 -6.07 23.92 15.35
C VAL A 291 -5.36 22.59 15.12
N HIS A 292 -5.34 22.13 13.88
CA HIS A 292 -4.55 20.97 13.46
C HIS A 292 -3.07 21.14 13.82
N GLN A 293 -2.43 20.05 14.24
CA GLN A 293 -1.03 20.04 14.64
C GLN A 293 -0.20 19.15 13.72
N ASP A 294 1.12 19.37 13.73
CA ASP A 294 2.07 18.42 13.17
C ASP A 294 2.12 17.16 14.04
N ALA A 295 1.73 16.03 13.46
CA ALA A 295 1.68 14.72 14.12
C ALA A 295 3.06 14.26 14.64
N CYS A 296 4.16 14.77 14.06
CA CYS A 296 5.50 14.48 14.54
C CYS A 296 5.79 15.01 15.96
N THR A 297 4.93 15.90 16.48
CA THR A 297 5.06 16.46 17.83
C THR A 297 4.29 15.67 18.90
N LEU A 298 3.53 14.64 18.49
CA LEU A 298 2.58 13.92 19.34
C LEU A 298 2.93 12.44 19.47
N SER A 299 2.48 11.83 20.56
CA SER A 299 2.68 10.40 20.83
C SER A 299 1.35 9.66 20.89
N PRO A 300 1.26 8.44 20.32
CA PRO A 300 2.31 7.69 19.62
C PRO A 300 2.47 8.05 18.12
N ALA A 301 1.80 9.09 17.61
CA ALA A 301 1.76 9.44 16.18
C ALA A 301 3.14 9.65 15.52
N ARG A 302 4.17 10.04 16.28
CA ARG A 302 5.55 10.21 15.79
C ARG A 302 6.39 8.93 15.74
N VAL A 303 5.83 7.77 16.10
CA VAL A 303 6.56 6.50 16.05
C VAL A 303 6.59 5.99 14.61
N SER A 304 7.74 6.12 13.96
CA SER A 304 7.96 5.76 12.55
C SER A 304 7.72 4.28 12.21
N GLU A 305 7.82 3.40 13.20
CA GLU A 305 7.61 1.96 13.06
C GLU A 305 6.12 1.58 13.09
N ALA A 306 5.25 2.46 13.58
CA ALA A 306 3.80 2.31 13.50
C ALA A 306 3.26 2.89 12.18
N ILE A 307 1.99 2.59 11.87
CA ILE A 307 1.28 3.18 10.73
C ILE A 307 0.41 4.33 11.26
N THR A 308 0.81 5.57 10.99
CA THR A 308 0.12 6.76 11.48
C THR A 308 -0.94 7.25 10.50
N VAL A 309 -2.17 7.39 11.00
CA VAL A 309 -3.37 7.51 10.18
C VAL A 309 -4.04 8.87 10.32
N GLY A 310 -4.11 9.60 9.20
CA GLY A 310 -4.91 10.81 9.05
C GLY A 310 -6.37 10.51 8.68
N ALA A 311 -7.26 11.48 8.86
CA ALA A 311 -8.69 11.33 8.55
C ALA A 311 -9.12 12.12 7.33
N ILE A 312 -9.96 11.51 6.49
CA ILE A 312 -10.68 12.15 5.38
C ILE A 312 -12.20 12.02 5.54
N ASP A 313 -12.93 12.87 4.84
CA ASP A 313 -14.36 12.74 4.63
C ASP A 313 -14.71 11.99 3.33
N LYS A 314 -16.01 11.77 3.11
CA LYS A 314 -16.55 11.07 1.93
C LYS A 314 -16.27 11.72 0.57
N THR A 315 -15.64 12.90 0.54
CA THR A 315 -15.29 13.65 -0.68
C THR A 315 -13.79 13.64 -0.95
N ASP A 316 -13.05 12.79 -0.23
CA ASP A 316 -11.59 12.68 -0.22
C ASP A 316 -10.92 13.95 0.32
N THR A 317 -11.64 14.77 1.09
CA THR A 317 -11.07 15.97 1.72
C THR A 317 -10.53 15.62 3.09
N LYS A 318 -9.29 16.02 3.38
CA LYS A 318 -8.73 15.91 4.72
C LYS A 318 -9.67 16.55 5.73
N ALA A 319 -10.08 15.81 6.75
CA ALA A 319 -10.96 16.32 7.80
C ALA A 319 -10.32 17.53 8.49
N SER A 320 -11.11 18.56 8.80
CA SER A 320 -10.61 19.83 9.36
C SER A 320 -9.82 19.63 10.64
N PHE A 321 -10.28 18.72 11.51
CA PHE A 321 -9.62 18.36 12.77
C PHE A 321 -8.35 17.50 12.59
N SER A 322 -8.15 16.82 11.45
CA SER A 322 -7.04 15.88 11.31
C SER A 322 -5.70 16.62 11.35
N ASN A 323 -4.81 16.13 12.20
CA ASN A 323 -3.39 16.47 12.17
C ASN A 323 -2.73 16.05 10.84
N TYR A 324 -1.51 16.53 10.64
CA TYR A 324 -0.78 16.47 9.38
C TYR A 324 0.72 16.30 9.59
N GLY A 325 1.48 16.24 8.50
CA GLY A 325 2.95 16.26 8.54
C GLY A 325 3.58 14.96 8.09
N THR A 326 4.91 14.94 8.09
CA THR A 326 5.72 13.85 7.51
C THR A 326 5.66 12.54 8.29
N CYS A 327 5.11 12.56 9.52
CA CYS A 327 4.91 11.37 10.32
C CYS A 327 3.61 10.63 10.00
N LEU A 328 2.72 11.17 9.14
CA LEU A 328 1.60 10.41 8.60
C LEU A 328 2.12 9.43 7.54
N ASP A 329 1.50 8.25 7.46
CA ASP A 329 1.74 7.27 6.41
C ASP A 329 0.62 7.24 5.38
N VAL A 330 -0.62 7.38 5.84
CA VAL A 330 -1.82 7.20 5.02
C VAL A 330 -3.03 7.94 5.61
N PHE A 331 -3.99 8.32 4.76
CA PHE A 331 -5.31 8.80 5.14
C PHE A 331 -6.35 7.69 5.01
N ALA A 332 -7.34 7.68 5.90
CA ALA A 332 -8.48 6.76 5.81
C ALA A 332 -9.81 7.45 6.22
N PRO A 333 -10.96 6.86 5.90
CA PRO A 333 -12.28 7.38 6.27
C PRO A 333 -12.41 7.67 7.77
N GLY A 334 -12.64 8.93 8.15
CA GLY A 334 -12.68 9.36 9.55
C GLY A 334 -13.80 10.31 9.92
N VAL A 335 -14.72 10.66 9.02
CA VAL A 335 -15.83 11.59 9.27
C VAL A 335 -17.18 10.89 9.14
N SER A 336 -17.99 10.90 10.20
CA SER A 336 -19.32 10.26 10.20
C SER A 336 -19.22 8.78 9.82
N ILE A 337 -18.37 8.05 10.54
CA ILE A 337 -18.16 6.61 10.37
C ILE A 337 -19.19 5.85 11.19
N ALA A 338 -19.98 5.02 10.52
CA ALA A 338 -20.96 4.14 11.13
C ALA A 338 -20.29 2.89 11.70
N SER A 339 -20.57 2.58 12.96
CA SER A 339 -20.10 1.35 13.61
C SER A 339 -21.01 0.95 14.79
N SER A 340 -20.65 -0.16 15.45
CA SER A 340 -21.25 -0.65 16.69
C SER A 340 -21.05 0.35 17.84
N THR A 341 -22.01 0.45 18.76
CA THR A 341 -21.88 1.31 19.95
C THR A 341 -22.21 0.54 21.22
N ILE A 342 -21.87 1.11 22.37
CA ILE A 342 -22.03 0.48 23.68
C ILE A 342 -23.48 0.45 24.19
N ALA A 343 -24.40 1.22 23.60
CA ALA A 343 -25.71 1.48 24.20
C ALA A 343 -26.58 0.21 24.37
N SER A 344 -26.47 -0.76 23.46
CA SER A 344 -27.08 -2.09 23.55
C SER A 344 -26.26 -3.09 22.72
N ASP A 345 -26.65 -4.37 22.73
CA ASP A 345 -25.97 -5.38 21.91
C ASP A 345 -26.24 -5.22 20.40
N THR A 346 -27.14 -4.32 20.00
CA THR A 346 -27.51 -4.07 18.59
C THR A 346 -27.38 -2.61 18.19
N SER A 347 -26.87 -1.75 19.07
CA SER A 347 -26.86 -0.32 18.85
C SER A 347 -25.73 0.11 17.92
N THR A 348 -26.02 1.04 17.02
CA THR A 348 -25.06 1.51 16.02
C THR A 348 -25.08 3.03 15.98
N GLY A 349 -23.99 3.67 15.57
CA GLY A 349 -23.88 5.13 15.61
C GLY A 349 -22.75 5.68 14.76
N LEU A 350 -22.78 7.00 14.57
CA LEU A 350 -21.77 7.74 13.81
C LEU A 350 -20.77 8.40 14.76
N MET A 351 -19.49 8.26 14.48
CA MET A 351 -18.41 9.01 15.15
C MET A 351 -17.43 9.57 14.12
N SER A 352 -16.69 10.60 14.52
CA SER A 352 -15.67 11.25 13.69
C SER A 352 -14.38 11.40 14.48
N GLY A 353 -13.25 11.24 13.79
CA GLY A 353 -11.92 11.40 14.35
C GLY A 353 -10.87 10.62 13.55
N THR A 354 -9.59 10.97 13.73
CA THR A 354 -8.47 10.09 13.34
C THR A 354 -8.57 8.74 14.05
N SER A 355 -9.19 8.71 15.24
CA SER A 355 -9.59 7.50 15.94
C SER A 355 -10.55 6.59 15.17
N MET A 356 -11.37 7.13 14.26
CA MET A 356 -12.25 6.36 13.37
C MET A 356 -11.57 6.00 12.04
N ALA A 357 -10.55 6.76 11.61
CA ALA A 357 -9.72 6.42 10.46
C ALA A 357 -8.78 5.25 10.76
N THR A 358 -8.13 5.27 11.93
CA THR A 358 -7.18 4.25 12.39
C THR A 358 -7.69 2.80 12.31
N PRO A 359 -8.93 2.47 12.74
CA PRO A 359 -9.42 1.10 12.67
C PRO A 359 -9.66 0.59 11.25
N HIS A 360 -9.86 1.47 10.25
CA HIS A 360 -9.87 1.03 8.85
C HIS A 360 -8.50 0.50 8.43
N VAL A 361 -7.41 1.19 8.82
CA VAL A 361 -6.03 0.75 8.55
C VAL A 361 -5.68 -0.51 9.34
N ALA A 362 -6.08 -0.60 10.62
CA ALA A 362 -5.87 -1.83 11.40
C ALA A 362 -6.62 -3.03 10.80
N GLY A 363 -7.84 -2.82 10.30
CA GLY A 363 -8.59 -3.83 9.56
C GLY A 363 -7.91 -4.23 8.24
N ALA A 364 -7.41 -3.27 7.46
CA ALA A 364 -6.66 -3.56 6.24
C ALA A 364 -5.36 -4.33 6.51
N ALA A 365 -4.64 -3.98 7.58
CA ALA A 365 -3.49 -4.74 8.06
C ALA A 365 -3.86 -6.18 8.43
N ALA A 366 -5.02 -6.39 9.06
CA ALA A 366 -5.53 -7.73 9.34
C ALA A 366 -5.88 -8.51 8.08
N LEU A 367 -6.49 -7.89 7.06
CA LEU A 367 -6.72 -8.53 5.75
C LEU A 367 -5.41 -8.96 5.10
N TYR A 368 -4.39 -8.10 5.12
CA TYR A 368 -3.08 -8.42 4.57
C TYR A 368 -2.39 -9.56 5.33
N LEU A 369 -2.38 -9.51 6.67
CA LEU A 369 -1.80 -10.56 7.53
C LEU A 369 -2.54 -11.89 7.44
N ALA A 370 -3.83 -11.87 7.12
CA ALA A 370 -4.60 -13.10 6.92
C ALA A 370 -4.07 -13.92 5.75
N ILE A 371 -3.62 -13.24 4.69
CA ILE A 371 -3.05 -13.82 3.47
C ILE A 371 -1.54 -14.05 3.65
N ASN A 372 -0.87 -13.15 4.36
CA ASN A 372 0.58 -13.16 4.59
C ASN A 372 0.89 -13.29 6.10
N PRO A 373 0.64 -14.45 6.73
CA PRO A 373 0.68 -14.59 8.19
C PRO A 373 2.07 -14.38 8.81
N ASN A 374 3.13 -14.48 8.01
CA ASN A 374 4.51 -14.29 8.45
C ASN A 374 5.08 -12.91 8.06
N ALA A 375 4.26 -12.01 7.52
CA ALA A 375 4.73 -10.68 7.15
C ALA A 375 5.20 -9.90 8.38
N THR A 376 6.34 -9.23 8.26
CA THR A 376 6.83 -8.33 9.30
C THR A 376 5.98 -7.05 9.33
N PRO A 377 5.92 -6.31 10.45
CA PRO A 377 5.19 -5.05 10.51
C PRO A 377 5.58 -4.04 9.43
N MET A 378 6.86 -4.00 9.05
CA MET A 378 7.35 -3.17 7.95
C MET A 378 6.77 -3.60 6.60
N GLN A 379 6.71 -4.91 6.33
CA GLN A 379 6.06 -5.42 5.12
C GLN A 379 4.56 -5.11 5.09
N VAL A 380 3.88 -5.17 6.24
CA VAL A 380 2.47 -4.77 6.34
C VAL A 380 2.32 -3.28 6.04
N ARG A 381 3.13 -2.42 6.68
CA ARG A 381 3.14 -0.96 6.42
C ARG A 381 3.33 -0.67 4.94
N ASP A 382 4.39 -1.21 4.35
CA ASP A 382 4.77 -0.92 2.97
C ASP A 382 3.70 -1.43 2.00
N ALA A 383 3.09 -2.59 2.27
CA ALA A 383 1.97 -3.08 1.47
C ALA A 383 0.77 -2.13 1.50
N LEU A 384 0.39 -1.62 2.67
CA LEU A 384 -0.72 -0.68 2.79
C LEU A 384 -0.41 0.68 2.16
N VAL A 385 0.78 1.24 2.41
CA VAL A 385 1.16 2.58 1.93
C VAL A 385 1.44 2.59 0.42
N ASN A 386 2.05 1.54 -0.11
CA ASN A 386 2.28 1.43 -1.56
C ASN A 386 1.01 1.04 -2.33
N GLY A 387 0.12 0.26 -1.69
CA GLY A 387 -1.19 -0.08 -2.24
C GLY A 387 -2.21 1.06 -2.18
N ALA A 388 -1.94 2.10 -1.38
CA ALA A 388 -2.80 3.26 -1.23
C ALA A 388 -2.92 4.09 -2.54
N VAL A 389 -4.10 4.67 -2.75
CA VAL A 389 -4.39 5.53 -3.91
C VAL A 389 -3.69 6.86 -3.70
N SER A 390 -2.89 7.28 -4.69
CA SER A 390 -2.06 8.48 -4.58
C SER A 390 -2.72 9.67 -5.25
N GLY A 391 -2.55 10.86 -4.67
CA GLY A 391 -2.95 12.12 -5.31
C GLY A 391 -4.43 12.47 -5.24
N VAL A 392 -5.24 11.67 -4.53
CA VAL A 392 -6.70 11.86 -4.43
C VAL A 392 -7.13 12.68 -3.20
N VAL A 393 -6.29 12.75 -2.16
CA VAL A 393 -6.62 13.48 -0.93
C VAL A 393 -6.53 14.98 -1.18
N LYS A 394 -7.67 15.66 -1.08
CA LYS A 394 -7.80 17.12 -1.18
C LYS A 394 -7.35 17.76 0.13
N ASN A 395 -6.55 18.81 0.03
CA ASN A 395 -6.06 19.57 1.18
C ASN A 395 -5.33 18.69 2.21
N ALA A 396 -4.51 17.73 1.78
CA ALA A 396 -3.69 16.88 2.64
C ALA A 396 -2.73 17.68 3.58
N MET A 397 -2.46 18.94 3.20
CA MET A 397 -1.53 19.88 3.84
C MET A 397 -0.06 19.48 3.73
N THR A 398 0.81 20.47 3.89
CA THR A 398 2.25 20.34 3.67
C THR A 398 2.86 19.23 4.52
N GLY A 399 3.70 18.40 3.90
CA GLY A 399 4.42 17.32 4.56
C GLY A 399 3.65 15.99 4.64
N SER A 400 2.31 16.01 4.62
CA SER A 400 1.52 14.78 4.65
C SER A 400 1.66 13.99 3.33
N PRO A 401 1.72 12.65 3.37
CA PRO A 401 1.64 11.85 2.15
C PRO A 401 0.24 11.98 1.54
N ASN A 402 0.15 12.27 0.24
CA ASN A 402 -1.14 12.23 -0.47
C ASN A 402 -1.46 10.76 -0.85
N LYS A 403 -1.78 9.97 0.17
CA LYS A 403 -2.02 8.52 0.10
C LYS A 403 -3.32 8.19 0.83
N GLU A 404 -4.27 7.60 0.14
CA GLU A 404 -5.54 7.14 0.72
C GLU A 404 -5.59 5.61 0.78
N LEU A 405 -5.95 5.07 1.94
CA LEU A 405 -5.99 3.64 2.19
C LEU A 405 -6.86 2.93 1.16
N HIS A 406 -6.35 1.82 0.63
CA HIS A 406 -7.08 0.98 -0.30
C HIS A 406 -6.83 -0.50 -0.05
N THR A 407 -7.88 -1.32 -0.08
CA THR A 407 -7.84 -2.74 0.27
C THR A 407 -7.81 -3.68 -0.94
N SER A 408 -8.17 -3.21 -2.13
CA SER A 408 -8.07 -4.03 -3.34
C SER A 408 -6.61 -4.13 -3.77
N GLY A 409 -6.08 -5.35 -3.87
CA GLY A 409 -4.66 -5.62 -4.18
C GLY A 409 -3.80 -6.05 -2.99
N LEU A 410 -4.35 -6.08 -1.76
CA LEU A 410 -3.63 -6.58 -0.58
C LEU A 410 -3.31 -8.10 -0.62
N ALA A 411 -3.73 -8.81 -1.67
CA ALA A 411 -3.52 -10.25 -1.81
C ALA A 411 -2.10 -10.65 -2.25
N VAL A 412 -1.33 -9.79 -2.90
CA VAL A 412 0.01 -10.13 -3.38
C VAL A 412 0.90 -8.89 -3.41
N VAL A 413 1.63 -8.62 -2.33
CA VAL A 413 2.85 -7.82 -2.44
C VAL A 413 3.99 -8.82 -2.48
N PRO A 414 4.65 -9.01 -3.65
CA PRO A 414 5.90 -9.75 -3.69
C PRO A 414 6.84 -9.11 -2.64
N PRO A 415 7.61 -9.89 -1.87
CA PRO A 415 8.61 -9.31 -0.99
C PRO A 415 9.45 -8.32 -1.78
N PRO A 416 9.89 -7.20 -1.18
CA PRO A 416 10.58 -6.12 -1.87
C PRO A 416 11.59 -6.71 -2.87
N SER A 417 11.46 -6.37 -4.14
CA SER A 417 12.45 -6.78 -5.13
C SER A 417 13.71 -5.93 -5.01
N VAL A 418 13.64 -4.77 -4.35
CA VAL A 418 14.76 -3.85 -4.16
C VAL A 418 15.02 -3.61 -2.66
N PHE A 419 16.25 -3.80 -2.23
CA PHE A 419 16.74 -3.45 -0.89
C PHE A 419 17.88 -2.46 -1.06
N SER A 420 17.89 -1.35 -0.31
CA SER A 420 18.92 -0.31 -0.46
C SER A 420 19.41 0.22 0.88
N THR A 421 20.61 0.79 0.86
CA THR A 421 21.16 1.61 1.94
C THR A 421 21.84 2.83 1.34
N SER A 422 21.64 3.98 1.98
CA SER A 422 22.30 5.26 1.66
C SER A 422 23.11 5.77 2.84
N THR A 423 23.54 4.88 3.73
CA THR A 423 24.44 5.24 4.83
C THR A 423 25.85 5.35 4.30
N ASP A 424 26.44 6.53 4.43
CA ASP A 424 27.82 6.76 4.02
C ASP A 424 28.79 5.83 4.77
N VAL A 425 29.58 5.06 4.03
CA VAL A 425 30.62 4.21 4.60
C VAL A 425 31.97 4.61 4.02
N LYS A 426 32.82 5.18 4.88
CA LYS A 426 34.14 5.70 4.50
C LYS A 426 35.05 4.59 3.97
N ILE A 427 35.64 4.82 2.80
CA ILE A 427 36.67 3.95 2.22
C ILE A 427 38.03 4.43 2.76
N PRO A 428 38.82 3.56 3.42
CA PRO A 428 40.16 3.90 3.84
C PRO A 428 41.07 3.97 2.61
N GLY A 429 41.91 5.00 2.48
CA GLY A 429 42.74 5.20 1.27
C GLY A 429 43.75 4.09 0.96
N THR A 430 44.01 3.17 1.90
CA THR A 430 44.50 1.82 1.58
C THR A 430 43.78 0.85 2.51
N GLY A 431 43.09 -0.16 1.96
CA GLY A 431 42.43 -1.18 2.76
C GLY A 431 41.02 -1.52 2.28
N THR A 432 40.26 -2.18 3.16
CA THR A 432 38.95 -2.74 2.84
C THR A 432 37.90 -2.23 3.81
N VAL A 433 36.70 -1.98 3.29
CA VAL A 433 35.52 -1.68 4.09
C VAL A 433 34.34 -2.56 3.67
N LEU A 434 33.43 -2.82 4.61
CA LEU A 434 32.16 -3.50 4.39
C LEU A 434 31.02 -2.54 4.70
N SER A 435 30.06 -2.43 3.78
CA SER A 435 28.78 -1.77 4.02
C SER A 435 27.68 -2.85 4.08
N PRO A 436 27.01 -3.05 5.23
CA PRO A 436 25.98 -4.06 5.36
C PRO A 436 24.63 -3.60 4.80
N LEU A 437 23.87 -4.53 4.22
CA LEU A 437 22.49 -4.38 3.78
C LEU A 437 21.70 -5.62 4.22
N THR A 438 20.69 -5.41 5.06
CA THR A 438 19.84 -6.49 5.56
C THR A 438 18.71 -6.77 4.58
N VAL A 439 18.67 -7.98 4.04
CA VAL A 439 17.60 -8.48 3.18
C VAL A 439 16.69 -9.37 4.01
N ILE A 440 15.42 -8.98 4.13
CA ILE A 440 14.40 -9.72 4.88
C ILE A 440 13.21 -10.08 3.99
N GLY A 441 12.59 -11.22 4.27
CA GLY A 441 11.31 -11.62 3.66
C GLY A 441 11.43 -12.29 2.29
N ARG A 442 12.63 -12.65 1.84
CA ARG A 442 12.84 -13.50 0.67
C ARG A 442 12.87 -14.97 1.09
N THR A 443 12.22 -15.85 0.33
CA THR A 443 12.30 -17.31 0.51
C THR A 443 13.19 -17.94 -0.55
N GLY A 444 13.99 -18.94 -0.17
CA GLY A 444 14.88 -19.64 -1.10
C GLY A 444 16.13 -18.84 -1.44
N ASN A 445 16.75 -19.20 -2.57
CA ASN A 445 18.02 -18.64 -2.97
C ASN A 445 17.85 -17.34 -3.78
N ALA A 446 18.91 -16.53 -3.84
CA ALA A 446 18.97 -15.35 -4.69
C ALA A 446 18.90 -15.74 -6.18
N PRO A 447 18.55 -14.84 -7.11
CA PRO A 447 18.49 -15.18 -8.53
C PRO A 447 19.89 -15.33 -9.16
N THR A 448 19.94 -15.95 -10.34
CA THR A 448 21.15 -15.96 -11.20
C THR A 448 21.48 -14.58 -11.78
N THR A 449 20.56 -13.62 -11.66
CA THR A 449 20.65 -12.29 -12.25
C THR A 449 20.48 -11.18 -11.20
N LEU A 450 20.98 -11.40 -9.98
CA LEU A 450 20.88 -10.44 -8.88
C LEU A 450 21.58 -9.14 -9.30
N LYS A 451 20.86 -8.02 -9.33
CA LYS A 451 21.47 -6.74 -9.69
C LYS A 451 22.01 -6.03 -8.46
N VAL A 452 23.21 -5.48 -8.57
CA VAL A 452 23.86 -4.69 -7.53
C VAL A 452 24.14 -3.30 -8.10
N THR A 453 23.39 -2.30 -7.65
CA THR A 453 23.62 -0.91 -8.07
C THR A 453 24.38 -0.20 -6.97
N VAL A 454 25.49 0.46 -7.32
CA VAL A 454 26.36 1.15 -6.38
C VAL A 454 26.55 2.59 -6.80
N THR A 455 26.63 3.48 -5.82
CA THR A 455 27.10 4.85 -5.95
C THR A 455 28.21 5.06 -4.92
N ILE A 456 29.42 5.34 -5.40
CA ILE A 456 30.61 5.55 -4.58
C ILE A 456 31.22 6.87 -4.99
N LYS A 457 31.52 7.72 -4.00
CA LYS A 457 32.32 8.91 -4.19
C LYS A 457 33.78 8.56 -3.95
N HIS A 458 34.63 8.75 -4.95
CA HIS A 458 36.06 8.41 -4.88
C HIS A 458 36.86 9.24 -5.88
N THR A 459 38.11 9.58 -5.57
CA THR A 459 39.00 10.39 -6.43
C THR A 459 39.58 9.61 -7.62
N ALA A 460 39.57 8.28 -7.56
CA ALA A 460 39.98 7.43 -8.67
C ALA A 460 39.21 6.11 -8.61
N ARG A 461 38.18 5.94 -9.46
CA ARG A 461 37.33 4.73 -9.40
C ARG A 461 38.02 3.47 -9.90
N GLY A 462 39.07 3.61 -10.72
CA GLY A 462 39.88 2.48 -11.20
C GLY A 462 40.66 1.79 -10.09
N ASP A 463 40.86 2.44 -8.94
CA ASP A 463 41.59 1.84 -7.82
C ASP A 463 40.70 0.91 -6.97
N LEU A 464 39.40 0.86 -7.25
CA LEU A 464 38.44 0.12 -6.45
C LEU A 464 38.26 -1.32 -6.94
N VAL A 465 38.37 -2.26 -6.00
CA VAL A 465 37.92 -3.64 -6.13
C VAL A 465 36.60 -3.79 -5.38
N LEU A 466 35.57 -4.29 -6.06
CA LEU A 466 34.23 -4.49 -5.49
C LEU A 466 33.88 -5.98 -5.46
N ASP A 467 33.51 -6.46 -4.28
CA ASP A 467 32.90 -7.78 -4.09
C ASP A 467 31.51 -7.62 -3.44
N LEU A 468 30.54 -8.40 -3.90
CA LEU A 468 29.32 -8.66 -3.14
C LEU A 468 29.56 -9.86 -2.23
N VAL A 469 29.34 -9.71 -0.92
CA VAL A 469 29.49 -10.78 0.07
C VAL A 469 28.10 -11.22 0.53
N ALA A 470 27.81 -12.51 0.34
CA ALA A 470 26.56 -13.16 0.72
C ALA A 470 26.46 -13.42 2.23
N PRO A 471 25.27 -13.76 2.76
CA PRO A 471 25.06 -13.99 4.20
C PRO A 471 25.89 -15.13 4.79
N ASP A 472 26.29 -16.10 3.97
CA ASP A 472 27.15 -17.22 4.36
C ASP A 472 28.66 -16.87 4.33
N GLY A 473 29.01 -15.68 3.83
CA GLY A 473 30.39 -15.21 3.65
C GLY A 473 30.98 -15.42 2.24
N SER A 474 30.25 -16.07 1.32
CA SER A 474 30.67 -16.26 -0.07
C SER A 474 30.79 -14.91 -0.79
N ALA A 475 31.86 -14.71 -1.56
CA ALA A 475 32.18 -13.43 -2.21
C ALA A 475 32.15 -13.51 -3.74
N TYR A 476 31.53 -12.53 -4.37
CA TYR A 476 31.35 -12.42 -5.81
C TYR A 476 32.00 -11.15 -6.35
N ARG A 477 33.04 -11.31 -7.18
CA ARG A 477 33.77 -10.20 -7.80
C ARG A 477 32.91 -9.47 -8.81
N MET A 478 32.67 -8.18 -8.57
CA MET A 478 31.92 -7.30 -9.47
C MET A 478 32.86 -6.41 -10.31
N GLN A 479 33.94 -5.91 -9.70
CA GLN A 479 34.92 -5.06 -10.37
C GLN A 479 36.33 -5.35 -9.88
N ASN A 480 37.29 -5.41 -10.80
CA ASN A 480 38.72 -5.40 -10.51
C ASN A 480 39.27 -3.97 -10.65
N SER A 481 40.34 -3.69 -9.90
CA SER A 481 41.09 -2.45 -10.08
C SER A 481 41.79 -2.40 -11.45
N THR A 482 41.92 -1.20 -12.01
CA THR A 482 42.67 -0.90 -13.23
C THR A 482 43.45 0.39 -13.06
N SER A 483 44.72 0.38 -13.46
CA SER A 483 45.59 1.55 -13.40
C SER A 483 45.30 2.59 -14.49
N THR A 484 44.36 2.33 -15.39
CA THR A 484 44.05 3.22 -16.53
C THR A 484 42.79 4.05 -16.33
N ASP A 485 41.96 3.76 -15.32
CA ASP A 485 40.73 4.52 -15.05
C ASP A 485 40.91 5.45 -13.85
N THR A 486 41.33 6.69 -14.12
CA THR A 486 41.53 7.72 -13.10
C THR A 486 40.30 8.63 -12.94
N THR A 487 39.12 8.18 -13.36
CA THR A 487 37.90 9.00 -13.30
C THR A 487 37.35 9.05 -11.87
N ASP A 488 36.88 10.21 -11.45
CA ASP A 488 36.16 10.37 -10.19
C ASP A 488 34.82 9.63 -10.19
N ASN A 489 34.47 9.09 -9.02
CA ASN A 489 33.18 8.51 -8.67
C ASN A 489 32.76 7.28 -9.52
N LEU A 490 32.00 6.40 -8.88
CA LEU A 490 31.45 5.22 -9.52
C LEU A 490 29.95 5.19 -9.32
N THR A 491 29.21 5.21 -10.42
CA THR A 491 27.80 4.83 -10.46
C THR A 491 27.66 3.71 -11.46
N ALA A 492 27.36 2.50 -10.99
CA ALA A 492 27.34 1.31 -11.82
C ALA A 492 26.29 0.31 -11.34
N THR A 493 25.84 -0.54 -12.25
CA THR A 493 24.99 -1.69 -11.93
C THR A 493 25.67 -2.96 -12.44
N TYR A 494 25.86 -3.93 -11.54
CA TYR A 494 26.43 -5.24 -11.83
C TYR A 494 25.34 -6.31 -11.77
N THR A 495 25.57 -7.43 -12.45
CA THR A 495 24.72 -8.62 -12.36
C THR A 495 25.54 -9.76 -11.78
N VAL A 496 25.07 -10.35 -10.68
CA VAL A 496 25.74 -11.43 -9.96
C VAL A 496 24.87 -12.68 -10.00
N ASN A 497 25.50 -13.83 -10.30
CA ASN A 497 24.85 -15.12 -10.12
C ASN A 497 25.03 -15.59 -8.67
N ALA A 498 24.03 -15.33 -7.84
CA ALA A 498 24.01 -15.71 -6.43
C ALA A 498 23.02 -16.87 -6.16
N SER A 499 22.72 -17.69 -7.18
CA SER A 499 21.70 -18.73 -7.07
C SER A 499 22.01 -19.88 -6.11
N SER A 500 23.25 -19.99 -5.63
CA SER A 500 23.64 -20.87 -4.55
C SER A 500 23.32 -20.31 -3.16
N GLU A 501 23.08 -19.00 -3.04
CA GLU A 501 23.02 -18.30 -1.77
C GLU A 501 21.60 -18.05 -1.30
N LEU A 502 21.36 -18.17 0.01
CA LEU A 502 20.10 -17.75 0.59
C LEU A 502 19.89 -16.25 0.35
N ALA A 503 18.73 -15.89 -0.20
CA ALA A 503 18.41 -14.49 -0.46
C ALA A 503 18.26 -13.69 0.85
N ASN A 504 17.71 -14.32 1.87
CA ASN A 504 17.46 -13.74 3.19
C ASN A 504 18.75 -13.69 4.02
N GLY A 505 19.08 -12.53 4.59
CA GLY A 505 20.25 -12.37 5.45
C GLY A 505 20.95 -11.02 5.28
N VAL A 506 22.11 -10.87 5.91
CA VAL A 506 22.94 -9.66 5.78
C VAL A 506 23.90 -9.83 4.62
N TRP A 507 23.68 -9.06 3.57
CA TRP A 507 24.62 -8.93 2.45
C TRP A 507 25.59 -7.78 2.73
N ASN A 508 26.82 -7.87 2.25
CA ASN A 508 27.77 -6.76 2.36
C ASN A 508 28.32 -6.35 1.00
N LEU A 509 28.37 -5.05 0.75
CA LEU A 509 29.22 -4.49 -0.29
C LEU A 509 30.63 -4.32 0.28
N LYS A 510 31.56 -5.11 -0.22
CA LYS A 510 32.98 -5.01 0.13
C LYS A 510 33.68 -4.15 -0.91
N VAL A 511 34.25 -3.05 -0.46
CA VAL A 511 35.04 -2.15 -1.29
C VAL A 511 36.46 -2.14 -0.77
N GLN A 512 37.42 -2.41 -1.65
CA GLN A 512 38.83 -2.30 -1.37
C GLN A 512 39.45 -1.26 -2.28
N ASP A 513 40.19 -0.32 -1.69
CA ASP A 513 41.09 0.57 -2.43
C ASP A 513 42.50 -0.06 -2.42
N VAL A 514 43.04 -0.31 -3.61
CA VAL A 514 44.37 -0.93 -3.79
C VAL A 514 45.48 0.06 -4.13
N SER A 515 45.19 1.36 -4.18
CA SER A 515 46.12 2.42 -4.60
C SER A 515 46.53 3.32 -3.44
N ARG A 516 47.11 4.50 -3.72
CA ARG A 516 47.89 5.29 -2.76
C ARG A 516 47.04 5.86 -1.62
N PRO A 517 47.57 6.02 -0.40
CA PRO A 517 46.86 6.54 0.78
C PRO A 517 46.24 7.95 0.69
N LYS A 518 46.40 8.63 -0.44
CA LYS A 518 45.90 10.00 -0.67
C LYS A 518 44.53 10.00 -1.34
N ASP A 519 44.11 8.89 -1.93
CA ASP A 519 42.79 8.74 -2.50
C ASP A 519 41.79 8.49 -1.36
N LEU A 520 40.72 9.27 -1.35
CA LEU A 520 39.73 9.27 -0.27
C LEU A 520 38.34 9.20 -0.89
N GLY A 521 37.47 8.44 -0.24
CA GLY A 521 36.09 8.36 -0.66
C GLY A 521 35.19 7.66 0.34
N TYR A 522 33.95 7.43 -0.07
CA TYR A 522 32.94 6.71 0.69
C TYR A 522 31.94 6.06 -0.26
N ILE A 523 31.38 4.94 0.19
CA ILE A 523 30.18 4.36 -0.39
C ILE A 523 29.03 5.30 0.00
N ASP A 524 28.38 5.91 -0.99
CA ASP A 524 27.28 6.85 -0.80
C ASP A 524 25.95 6.10 -0.71
N SER A 525 25.73 5.16 -1.63
CA SER A 525 24.58 4.28 -1.58
C SER A 525 24.81 2.99 -2.36
N TRP A 526 24.08 1.94 -2.01
CA TRP A 526 23.98 0.76 -2.85
C TRP A 526 22.67 0.00 -2.61
N GLN A 527 22.28 -0.81 -3.58
CA GLN A 527 21.07 -1.62 -3.54
C GLN A 527 21.23 -2.97 -4.21
N LEU A 528 20.42 -3.92 -3.75
CA LEU A 528 20.20 -5.24 -4.34
C LEU A 528 18.82 -5.30 -4.98
N THR A 529 18.76 -5.73 -6.23
CA THR A 529 17.49 -6.02 -6.93
C THR A 529 17.39 -7.51 -7.25
N PHE A 530 16.50 -8.21 -6.55
CA PHE A 530 16.26 -9.65 -6.54
C PHE A 530 15.19 -10.15 -7.52
#